data_AF-A0A3D4AME8-F1
#
_entry.id   AF-A0A3D4AME8-F1
#
_cell.length_a   1.000
_cell.length_b   1.000
_cell.length_c   1.000
_cell.angle_alpha   90.00
_cell.angle_beta   90.00
_cell.angle_gamma   90.00
#
_symmetry.space_group_name_H-M   'P 1'
#
loop_
_entity.id
_entity.type
_entity.pdbx_description
1 polymer ?
#
loop_
_entity_poly.entity_id
_entity_poly.type
_entity_poly.pdbx_seq_one_letter_code
_entity_poly.pdbx_strand_id
1 'polypeptide(L)'
;MTKLLIECTQKIIRVLELLPEISKNQDELLSLTSKVSKLESEGDHIFRSELAYLFAQVKDPIELIKWKDLLEDLEDTLDHCEKMADLLRGVVMKYA
;
A
#
# COMPACT_ATOMS: atom_id res chain seq x y z
N MET A 1 9.45 -0.90 -3.07
CA MET A 1 8.22 -0.10 -3.25
C MET A 1 7.47 -0.39 -4.54
N THR A 2 8.01 -0.20 -5.75
CA THR A 2 7.22 -0.35 -7.00
C THR A 2 6.58 -1.75 -7.17
N LYS A 3 7.29 -2.81 -6.76
CA LYS A 3 6.73 -4.17 -6.74
C LYS A 3 5.56 -4.30 -5.75
N LEU A 4 5.68 -3.67 -4.57
CA LEU A 4 4.62 -3.65 -3.56
C LEU A 4 3.38 -2.92 -4.10
N LEU A 5 3.56 -1.79 -4.80
CA LEU A 5 2.46 -1.07 -5.44
C LEU A 5 1.72 -1.91 -6.47
N ILE A 6 2.45 -2.63 -7.33
CA ILE A 6 1.84 -3.55 -8.30
C ILE A 6 1.06 -4.64 -7.56
N GLU A 7 1.62 -5.19 -6.48
CA GLU A 7 0.96 -6.24 -5.73
C GLU A 7 -0.27 -5.75 -4.96
N CYS A 8 -0.21 -4.55 -4.37
CA CYS A 8 -1.34 -3.87 -3.71
C CYS A 8 -2.48 -3.65 -4.70
N THR A 9 -2.18 -3.06 -5.86
CA THR A 9 -3.19 -2.76 -6.90
C THR A 9 -3.83 -4.04 -7.43
N GLN A 10 -3.07 -5.12 -7.66
CA GLN A 10 -3.63 -6.42 -8.03
C GLN A 10 -4.60 -6.97 -6.98
N LYS A 11 -4.27 -6.85 -5.69
CA LYS A 11 -5.16 -7.29 -4.60
C LYS A 11 -6.42 -6.44 -4.53
N ILE A 12 -6.31 -5.11 -4.70
CA ILE A 12 -7.46 -4.21 -4.74
C ILE A 12 -8.38 -4.58 -5.91
N ILE A 13 -7.84 -4.81 -7.11
CA ILE A 13 -8.62 -5.27 -8.27
C ILE A 13 -9.38 -6.56 -7.91
N ARG A 14 -8.69 -7.53 -7.30
CA ARG A 14 -9.31 -8.79 -6.87
C ARG A 14 -10.42 -8.58 -5.84
N VAL A 15 -10.26 -7.65 -4.89
CA VAL A 15 -11.32 -7.29 -3.94
C VAL A 15 -12.54 -6.76 -4.69
N LEU A 16 -12.34 -5.83 -5.64
CA LEU A 16 -13.43 -5.25 -6.43
C LEU A 16 -14.20 -6.30 -7.26
N GLU A 17 -13.51 -7.30 -7.80
CA GLU A 17 -14.14 -8.42 -8.53
C GLU A 17 -15.04 -9.29 -7.64
N LEU A 18 -14.70 -9.42 -6.36
CA LEU A 18 -15.40 -10.29 -5.40
C LEU A 18 -16.53 -9.58 -4.65
N LEU A 19 -16.53 -8.24 -4.64
CA LEU A 19 -17.55 -7.41 -4.00
C LEU A 19 -19.00 -7.70 -4.43
N PRO A 20 -19.34 -8.09 -5.68
CA PRO A 20 -20.74 -8.40 -6.02
C PRO A 20 -21.34 -9.57 -5.25
N GLU A 21 -20.52 -10.50 -4.75
CA GLU A 21 -20.94 -11.68 -3.98
C GLU A 21 -20.33 -11.68 -2.57
N ILE A 22 -20.42 -10.55 -1.84
CA ILE A 22 -19.80 -10.34 -0.51
C ILE A 22 -20.04 -11.51 0.45
N SER A 23 -21.30 -11.94 0.62
CA SER A 23 -21.68 -12.98 1.58
C SER A 23 -21.05 -14.34 1.29
N LYS A 24 -20.66 -14.62 0.04
CA LYS A 24 -19.95 -15.86 -0.34
C LYS A 24 -18.43 -15.71 -0.17
N ASN A 25 -17.92 -14.49 -0.30
CA ASN A 25 -16.49 -14.22 -0.43
C ASN A 25 -15.90 -13.51 0.81
N GLN A 26 -16.63 -13.42 1.92
CA GLN A 26 -16.25 -12.63 3.10
C GLN A 26 -14.82 -12.93 3.57
N ASP A 27 -14.47 -14.20 3.76
CA ASP A 27 -13.14 -14.59 4.25
C ASP A 27 -12.02 -14.20 3.28
N GLU A 28 -12.23 -14.38 1.97
CA GLU A 28 -11.26 -13.99 0.94
C GLU A 28 -11.11 -12.47 0.89
N LEU A 29 -12.21 -11.72 0.97
CA LEU A 29 -12.23 -10.25 0.99
C LEU A 29 -11.48 -9.69 2.22
N LEU A 30 -11.71 -10.24 3.40
CA LEU A 30 -10.99 -9.86 4.63
C LEU A 30 -9.51 -10.23 4.56
N SER A 31 -9.19 -11.38 3.97
CA SER A 31 -7.79 -11.82 3.75
C SER A 31 -7.05 -10.89 2.79
N LEU A 32 -7.68 -10.50 1.68
CA LEU A 32 -7.08 -9.61 0.69
C LEU A 32 -6.83 -8.20 1.24
N THR A 33 -7.82 -7.62 1.93
CA THR A 33 -7.67 -6.29 2.55
C THR A 33 -6.59 -6.29 3.65
N SER A 34 -6.51 -7.35 4.46
CA SER A 34 -5.40 -7.51 5.42
C SER A 34 -4.04 -7.65 4.76
N LYS A 35 -3.94 -8.31 3.59
CA LYS A 35 -2.68 -8.40 2.84
C LYS A 35 -2.23 -7.05 2.31
N VAL A 36 -3.15 -6.15 1.91
CA VAL A 36 -2.78 -4.79 1.48
C VAL A 36 -2.16 -4.01 2.64
N SER A 37 -2.75 -4.04 3.83
CA SER A 37 -2.17 -3.38 5.01
C SER A 37 -0.77 -3.94 5.36
N LYS A 38 -0.54 -5.26 5.20
CA LYS A 38 0.82 -5.83 5.37
C LYS A 38 1.83 -5.31 4.34
N LEU A 39 1.41 -5.11 3.10
CA LEU A 39 2.27 -4.59 2.03
C LEU A 39 2.58 -3.10 2.24
N GLU A 40 1.63 -2.33 2.75
CA GLU A 40 1.86 -0.95 3.20
C GLU A 40 2.93 -0.93 4.29
N SER A 41 2.81 -1.78 5.32
CA SER A 41 3.78 -1.76 6.42
C SER A 41 5.18 -2.16 5.97
N GLU A 42 5.30 -3.05 4.98
CA GLU A 42 6.59 -3.34 4.31
C GLU A 42 7.12 -2.12 3.54
N GLY A 43 6.24 -1.40 2.83
CA GLY A 43 6.56 -0.14 2.15
C GLY A 43 7.12 0.91 3.10
N ASP A 44 6.42 1.12 4.20
CA ASP A 44 6.72 2.08 5.27
C ASP A 44 8.09 1.80 5.92
N HIS A 45 8.41 0.51 6.13
CA HIS A 45 9.74 0.08 6.54
C HIS A 45 10.83 0.39 5.50
N ILE A 46 10.58 0.11 4.22
CA ILE A 46 11.52 0.42 3.14
C ILE A 46 11.74 1.93 3.06
N PHE A 47 10.66 2.73 3.03
CA PHE A 47 10.71 4.18 2.98
C PHE A 47 11.60 4.76 4.09
N ARG A 48 11.37 4.36 5.34
CA ARG A 48 12.18 4.83 6.48
C ARG A 48 13.65 4.45 6.36
N SER A 49 13.94 3.24 5.88
CA SER A 49 15.32 2.77 5.71
C SER A 49 16.06 3.52 4.59
N GLU A 50 15.39 3.75 3.46
CA GLU A 50 15.94 4.48 2.31
C GLU A 50 16.10 5.97 2.64
N LEU A 51 15.15 6.57 3.36
CA LEU A 51 15.24 7.95 3.82
C LEU A 51 16.45 8.13 4.74
N ALA A 52 16.65 7.24 5.71
CA ALA A 52 17.82 7.26 6.59
C ALA A 52 19.14 7.12 5.78
N TYR A 53 19.16 6.25 4.78
CA TYR A 53 20.30 6.10 3.87
C TYR A 53 20.59 7.37 3.07
N LEU A 54 19.56 7.99 2.48
CA LEU A 54 19.69 9.22 1.69
C LEU A 54 20.35 10.35 2.49
N PHE A 55 19.84 10.62 3.71
CA PHE A 55 20.40 11.68 4.56
C PHE A 55 21.81 11.36 5.07
N ALA A 56 22.15 10.07 5.25
CA ALA A 56 23.49 9.68 5.66
C ALA A 56 24.52 9.80 4.53
N GLN A 57 24.18 9.35 3.33
CA GLN A 57 25.14 9.08 2.24
C GLN A 57 25.13 10.14 1.13
N VAL A 58 23.98 10.70 0.77
CA VAL A 58 23.88 11.64 -0.36
C VAL A 58 24.32 13.03 0.08
N LYS A 59 25.33 13.59 -0.59
CA LYS A 59 25.91 14.89 -0.25
C LYS A 59 25.47 16.03 -1.16
N ASP A 60 25.06 15.72 -2.39
CA ASP A 60 24.47 16.70 -3.29
C ASP A 60 23.02 16.97 -2.85
N PRO A 61 22.68 18.20 -2.43
CA PRO A 61 21.33 18.53 -2.00
C PRO A 61 20.28 18.37 -3.10
N ILE A 62 20.65 18.59 -4.36
CA ILE A 62 19.71 18.46 -5.49
C ILE A 62 19.34 16.98 -5.68
N GLU A 63 20.31 16.08 -5.61
CA GLU A 63 20.04 14.64 -5.68
C GLU A 63 19.27 14.14 -4.46
N LEU A 64 19.60 14.65 -3.26
CA LEU A 64 18.85 14.32 -2.04
C LEU A 64 17.36 14.69 -2.17
N ILE A 65 17.05 15.89 -2.66
CA ILE A 65 15.67 16.35 -2.84
C ILE A 65 14.94 15.46 -3.85
N LYS A 66 15.53 15.19 -5.03
CA LYS A 66 14.92 14.35 -6.06
C LYS A 66 14.53 12.96 -5.55
N TRP A 67 15.45 12.30 -4.85
CA TRP A 67 15.21 10.95 -4.34
C TRP A 67 14.24 10.94 -3.17
N LYS A 68 14.33 11.93 -2.28
CA LYS A 68 13.36 12.08 -1.18
C LYS A 68 11.94 12.24 -1.73
N ASP A 69 11.73 13.19 -2.64
CA ASP A 69 10.40 13.48 -3.19
C ASP A 69 9.82 12.26 -3.92
N LEU A 70 10.65 11.54 -4.71
CA LEU A 70 10.22 10.32 -5.37
C LEU A 70 9.82 9.20 -4.38
N LEU A 71 10.58 9.03 -3.30
CA LEU A 71 10.26 8.03 -2.28
C LEU A 71 8.98 8.40 -1.53
N GLU A 72 8.77 9.68 -1.23
CA GLU A 72 7.54 10.18 -0.61
C GLU A 72 6.34 9.93 -1.51
N ASP A 73 6.41 10.25 -2.81
CA ASP A 73 5.33 9.98 -3.76
C ASP A 73 4.97 8.49 -3.84
N LEU A 74 5.97 7.61 -3.79
CA LEU A 74 5.75 6.16 -3.82
C LEU A 74 5.09 5.66 -2.53
N GLU A 75 5.45 6.24 -1.38
CA GLU A 75 4.91 5.86 -0.07
C GLU A 75 3.49 6.37 0.09
N ASP A 76 3.25 7.63 -0.28
CA ASP A 76 1.91 8.21 -0.34
C ASP A 76 0.99 7.35 -1.22
N THR A 77 1.49 6.83 -2.35
CA THR A 77 0.69 5.94 -3.22
C THR A 77 0.35 4.62 -2.52
N LEU A 78 1.25 4.05 -1.72
CA LEU A 78 0.99 2.83 -0.93
C LEU A 78 -0.04 3.08 0.18
N ASP A 79 0.09 4.19 0.91
CA ASP A 79 -0.87 4.62 1.94
C ASP A 79 -2.28 4.82 1.36
N HIS A 80 -2.40 5.38 0.14
CA HIS A 80 -3.68 5.46 -0.55
C HIS A 80 -4.27 4.07 -0.88
N CYS A 81 -3.44 3.08 -1.22
CA CYS A 81 -3.90 1.71 -1.41
C CYS A 81 -4.41 1.09 -0.11
N GLU A 82 -3.73 1.34 1.02
CA GLU A 82 -4.19 0.88 2.34
C GLU A 82 -5.53 1.51 2.72
N LYS A 83 -5.65 2.84 2.62
CA LYS A 83 -6.91 3.56 2.88
C LYS A 83 -8.07 2.99 2.08
N MET A 84 -7.84 2.64 0.81
CA MET A 84 -8.85 1.99 -0.02
C MET A 84 -9.20 0.59 0.52
N ALA A 85 -8.21 -0.22 0.88
CA ALA A 85 -8.44 -1.54 1.46
C ALA A 85 -9.21 -1.48 2.79
N ASP A 86 -8.96 -0.46 3.62
CA ASP A 86 -9.67 -0.23 4.88
C ASP A 86 -11.14 0.15 4.66
N LEU A 87 -11.41 1.04 3.70
CA LEU A 87 -12.79 1.35 3.31
C LEU A 87 -13.52 0.10 2.80
N LEU A 88 -12.86 -0.68 1.94
CA LEU A 88 -13.42 -1.92 1.40
C LEU A 88 -13.69 -2.95 2.51
N ARG A 89 -12.77 -3.10 3.46
CA ARG A 89 -12.96 -3.95 4.65
C ARG A 89 -14.17 -3.51 5.46
N GLY A 90 -14.36 -2.19 5.64
CA GLY A 90 -15.54 -1.64 6.30
C GLY A 90 -16.84 -1.97 5.58
N VAL A 91 -16.86 -1.92 4.25
CA VAL A 91 -18.01 -2.36 3.43
C VAL A 91 -18.28 -3.85 3.67
N VAL A 92 -17.25 -4.69 3.59
CA VAL A 92 -17.39 -6.14 3.82
C VAL A 92 -17.95 -6.44 5.21
N MET A 93 -17.43 -5.80 6.25
CA MET A 93 -17.94 -6.00 7.62
C MET A 93 -19.39 -5.55 7.82
N LYS A 94 -19.87 -4.58 7.01
CA LYS A 94 -21.23 -4.05 7.11
C LYS A 94 -22.27 -4.86 6.32
N TYR A 95 -21.85 -5.52 5.25
CA TYR A 95 -22.74 -6.15 4.27
C TYR A 95 -22.50 -7.65 4.07
N ALA A 96 -21.54 -8.25 4.79
CA ALA A 96 -21.36 -9.70 4.85
C ALA A 96 -22.46 -10.39 5.68
#